data_AF-A0A7R7ZN63-F1
#
_entry.id   AF-A0A7R7ZN63-F1
#
_cell.length_a   1.000
_cell.length_b   1.000
_cell.length_c   1.000
_cell.angle_alpha   90.00
_cell.angle_beta   90.00
_cell.angle_gamma   90.00
#
_symmetry.space_group_name_H-M   'P 1'
#
loop_
_entity.id
_entity.type
_entity.pdbx_description
1 polymer ?
#
loop_
_entity_poly.entity_id
_entity_poly.type
_entity_poly.pdbx_seq_one_letter_code
_entity_poly.pdbx_strand_id
1 'polypeptide(L)'
;MQLQTIIALCLYAGAQQAVAAPVDRDNEVAARDLEARASPGESNANPIKASVNVQGQNQLPFDADCYAILCKGADRILQRDSDETNPNRKDSGVTKTFSGGSGSGPFRNPQKANVKVPAPKSSWDSGNPFVSPEEFPFASTTQGGNGAFLVPVNQASQNSQGGAINAMYEKYDIDTADCGTASWFELSFTGSLGPYCKALMAGMTSSDPICQKNAKDAVGDWGFDVGEYVYKYDGHSYRAAGKQ
;
A
#
# COMPACT_ATOMS: atom_id res chain seq x y z
N MET A 1 0.96 20.64 86.44
CA MET A 1 0.00 20.23 85.40
C MET A 1 0.60 20.60 84.04
N GLN A 2 0.53 19.67 83.10
CA GLN A 2 1.26 19.60 81.82
C GLN A 2 1.04 20.77 80.85
N LEU A 3 2.05 21.04 80.01
CA LEU A 3 2.02 21.02 78.52
C LEU A 3 3.45 21.34 78.01
N GLN A 4 4.21 20.37 77.49
CA GLN A 4 4.35 19.99 76.06
C GLN A 4 4.93 21.09 75.15
N THR A 5 6.23 20.95 74.77
CA THR A 5 6.77 20.64 73.40
C THR A 5 6.78 21.89 72.48
N ILE A 6 7.82 22.30 71.72
CA ILE A 6 8.65 21.61 70.71
C ILE A 6 9.96 22.39 70.48
N ILE A 7 11.01 21.62 70.16
CA ILE A 7 12.37 22.03 69.75
C ILE A 7 12.35 22.59 68.32
N ALA A 8 13.01 23.72 68.08
CA ALA A 8 13.43 24.13 66.75
C ALA A 8 14.85 24.70 66.81
N LEU A 9 15.85 23.85 66.53
CA LEU A 9 17.21 24.28 66.23
C LEU A 9 17.52 23.85 64.80
N CYS A 10 17.36 24.78 63.85
CA CYS A 10 17.82 24.59 62.47
C CYS A 10 19.33 24.79 62.44
N LEU A 11 20.05 23.69 62.23
CA LEU A 11 21.48 23.66 61.91
C LEU A 11 21.69 24.27 60.52
N TYR A 12 22.44 25.36 60.45
CA TYR A 12 23.08 25.83 59.23
C TYR A 12 24.24 24.86 58.91
N ALA A 13 24.12 24.10 57.84
CA ALA A 13 25.23 23.36 57.23
C ALA A 13 25.26 23.70 55.74
N GLY A 14 26.43 24.13 55.27
CA GLY A 14 26.62 24.82 54.01
C GLY A 14 26.41 23.94 52.78
N ALA A 15 25.90 24.57 51.73
CA ALA A 15 26.08 24.10 50.36
C ALA A 15 27.15 25.00 49.72
N GLN A 16 28.28 24.40 49.34
CA GLN A 16 29.28 25.03 48.50
C GLN A 16 28.62 25.41 47.17
N GLN A 17 28.60 26.69 46.84
CA GLN A 17 28.29 27.13 45.49
C GLN A 17 29.49 26.77 44.61
N ALA A 18 29.39 25.68 43.87
CA ALA A 18 30.23 25.45 42.71
C ALA A 18 29.84 26.51 41.67
N VAL A 19 30.67 27.54 41.54
CA VAL A 19 30.57 28.50 40.43
C VAL A 19 30.96 27.72 39.17
N ALA A 20 29.97 27.35 38.37
CA ALA A 20 30.21 26.85 37.02
C ALA A 20 30.93 27.97 36.25
N ALA A 21 32.09 27.66 35.69
CA ALA A 21 32.77 28.55 34.75
C ALA A 21 31.82 28.86 33.57
N PRO A 22 31.80 30.11 33.06
CA PRO A 22 31.01 30.43 31.88
C PRO A 22 31.55 29.59 30.71
N VAL A 23 30.70 28.73 30.17
CA VAL A 23 31.01 28.01 28.93
C VAL A 23 30.85 29.05 27.82
N ASP A 24 31.96 29.38 27.15
CA ASP A 24 31.96 30.22 25.95
C ASP A 24 30.91 29.68 24.98
N ARG A 25 29.91 30.51 24.69
CA ARG A 25 28.79 30.21 23.78
C ARG A 25 29.12 30.50 22.31
N ASP A 26 30.40 30.52 21.96
CA ASP A 26 30.84 30.86 20.60
C ASP A 26 31.42 29.68 19.81
N ASN A 27 31.24 28.45 20.32
CA ASN A 27 31.35 27.24 19.51
C ASN A 27 30.06 26.43 19.63
N GLU A 28 28.96 27.03 19.19
CA GLU A 28 27.87 26.27 18.59
C GLU A 28 28.51 25.50 17.44
N VAL A 29 28.92 24.26 17.72
CA VAL A 29 29.16 23.26 16.69
C VAL A 29 27.86 23.26 15.93
N ALA A 30 27.86 23.95 14.79
CA ALA A 30 26.80 23.91 13.81
C ALA A 30 26.34 22.46 13.79
N ALA A 31 25.08 22.24 14.19
CA ALA A 31 24.39 20.99 13.97
C ALA A 31 24.41 20.81 12.46
N ARG A 32 25.54 20.30 11.95
CA ARG A 32 25.70 19.82 10.60
C ARG A 32 24.60 18.81 10.49
N ASP A 33 23.66 19.07 9.61
CA ASP A 33 22.62 18.15 9.20
C ASP A 33 23.18 16.74 9.28
N LEU A 34 22.73 16.01 10.29
CA LEU A 34 22.81 14.56 10.30
C LEU A 34 21.76 14.12 9.27
N GLU A 35 21.98 14.46 8.00
CA GLU A 35 21.34 13.77 6.89
C GLU A 35 21.67 12.30 7.13
N ALA A 36 20.63 11.53 7.47
CA ALA A 36 20.75 10.10 7.56
C ALA A 36 21.30 9.61 6.22
N ARG A 37 22.55 9.13 6.23
CA ARG A 37 23.26 8.55 5.07
C ARG A 37 22.67 7.20 4.63
N ALA A 38 21.39 6.95 4.90
CA ALA A 38 20.75 5.70 4.54
C ALA A 38 20.59 5.68 3.01
N SER A 39 21.02 4.59 2.39
CA SER A 39 20.82 4.41 0.96
C SER A 39 19.32 4.31 0.68
N PRO A 40 18.82 4.83 -0.46
CA PRO A 40 17.43 4.62 -0.83
C PRO A 40 17.06 3.14 -0.79
N GLY A 41 15.90 2.85 -0.20
CA GLY A 41 15.35 1.49 -0.08
C GLY A 41 15.70 0.75 1.20
N GLU A 42 16.62 1.25 2.03
CA GLU A 42 16.97 0.63 3.31
C GLU A 42 15.87 0.78 4.38
N SER A 43 14.96 1.74 4.20
CA SER A 43 13.84 1.96 5.11
C SER A 43 12.64 2.59 4.40
N ASN A 44 11.46 2.50 5.03
CA ASN A 44 10.27 3.18 4.57
C ASN A 44 10.35 4.72 4.60
N ALA A 45 11.27 5.29 5.40
CA ALA A 45 11.49 6.73 5.51
C ALA A 45 12.31 7.29 4.32
N ASN A 46 13.12 6.44 3.69
CA ASN A 46 13.87 6.78 2.48
C ASN A 46 13.71 5.68 1.41
N PRO A 47 12.51 5.49 0.83
CA PRO A 47 12.26 4.41 -0.11
C PRO A 47 12.79 4.77 -1.51
N ILE A 48 13.11 3.75 -2.31
CA ILE A 48 13.40 3.91 -3.73
C ILE A 48 12.16 4.49 -4.43
N LYS A 49 12.30 5.61 -5.14
CA LYS A 49 11.19 6.18 -5.93
C LYS A 49 11.06 5.39 -7.23
N ALA A 50 10.13 4.45 -7.27
CA ALA A 50 9.95 3.54 -8.41
C ALA A 50 8.76 3.99 -9.26
N SER A 51 8.93 3.99 -10.58
CA SER A 51 7.86 4.31 -11.52
C SER A 51 7.59 3.16 -12.46
N VAL A 52 6.32 2.76 -12.54
CA VAL A 52 5.82 1.75 -13.47
C VAL A 52 5.25 2.43 -14.71
N ASN A 53 5.63 1.95 -15.90
CA ASN A 53 5.03 2.38 -17.15
C ASN A 53 3.75 1.57 -17.43
N VAL A 54 2.61 2.24 -17.36
CA VAL A 54 1.28 1.67 -17.59
C VAL A 54 0.91 1.81 -19.06
N GLN A 55 0.51 0.71 -19.68
CA GLN A 55 0.11 0.63 -21.08
C GLN A 55 -0.64 -0.67 -21.41
N GLY A 56 -1.49 -0.64 -22.42
CA GLY A 56 -2.16 -1.84 -22.92
C GLY A 56 -2.99 -2.54 -21.82
N GLN A 57 -2.77 -3.84 -21.62
CA GLN A 57 -3.55 -4.67 -20.71
C GLN A 57 -3.25 -4.45 -19.22
N ASN A 58 -2.11 -3.87 -18.84
CA ASN A 58 -1.83 -3.60 -17.42
C ASN A 58 -2.55 -2.33 -16.89
N GLN A 59 -3.27 -1.60 -17.76
CA GLN A 59 -4.02 -0.40 -17.37
C GLN A 59 -5.06 -0.66 -16.29
N LEU A 60 -5.91 -1.67 -16.50
CA LEU A 60 -6.98 -2.03 -15.57
C LEU A 60 -6.46 -2.40 -14.17
N PRO A 61 -5.51 -3.35 -14.02
CA PRO A 61 -5.03 -3.73 -12.69
C PRO A 61 -4.28 -2.59 -11.99
N PHE A 62 -3.46 -1.80 -12.70
CA PHE A 62 -2.84 -0.63 -12.07
C PHE A 62 -3.87 0.44 -11.67
N ASP A 63 -4.95 0.63 -12.42
CA ASP A 63 -6.00 1.56 -12.01
C ASP A 63 -6.75 1.08 -10.75
N ALA A 64 -6.85 -0.24 -10.55
CA ALA A 64 -7.33 -0.82 -9.30
C ALA A 64 -6.37 -0.53 -8.12
N ASP A 65 -5.05 -0.63 -8.32
CA ASP A 65 -4.04 -0.25 -7.32
C ASP A 65 -4.17 1.24 -6.96
N CYS A 66 -4.28 2.08 -7.98
CA CYS A 66 -4.46 3.52 -7.81
C CYS A 66 -5.77 3.85 -7.07
N TYR A 67 -6.86 3.12 -7.28
CA TYR A 67 -8.08 3.26 -6.48
C TYR A 67 -7.83 2.91 -5.01
N ALA A 68 -7.13 1.80 -4.74
CA ALA A 68 -6.81 1.40 -3.37
C ALA A 68 -5.98 2.47 -2.65
N ILE A 69 -4.97 3.02 -3.33
CA ILE A 69 -4.12 4.10 -2.78
C ILE A 69 -4.94 5.38 -2.60
N LEU A 70 -5.53 5.91 -3.68
CA LEU A 70 -6.19 7.21 -3.70
C LEU A 70 -7.44 7.25 -2.82
N CYS A 71 -8.33 6.28 -3.00
CA CYS A 71 -9.68 6.33 -2.43
C CYS A 71 -9.80 5.54 -1.13
N LYS A 72 -8.87 4.61 -0.85
CA LYS A 72 -8.93 3.76 0.34
C LYS A 72 -7.74 3.93 1.29
N GLY A 73 -6.80 4.81 0.95
CA GLY A 73 -5.65 5.11 1.81
C GLY A 73 -4.69 3.93 1.96
N ALA A 74 -4.64 3.03 0.97
CA ALA A 74 -3.61 2.01 0.96
C ALA A 74 -2.22 2.64 0.80
N ASP A 75 -1.24 2.08 1.48
CA ASP A 75 0.13 2.60 1.41
C ASP A 75 0.71 2.44 0.00
N ARG A 76 1.35 3.50 -0.49
CA ARG A 76 2.13 3.49 -1.73
C ARG A 76 3.60 3.17 -1.51
N ILE A 77 4.05 3.14 -0.25
CA ILE A 77 5.40 2.75 0.16
C ILE A 77 5.32 1.30 0.60
N LEU A 78 5.96 0.41 -0.15
CA LEU A 78 5.91 -1.03 0.04
C LEU A 78 7.33 -1.58 0.24
N GLN A 79 7.44 -2.75 0.83
CA GLN A 79 8.70 -3.49 0.92
C GLN A 79 8.58 -4.78 0.11
N ARG A 80 9.46 -4.99 -0.85
CA ARG A 80 9.47 -6.23 -1.64
C ARG A 80 9.91 -7.38 -0.75
N ASP A 81 9.14 -8.45 -0.78
CA ASP A 81 9.44 -9.70 -0.08
C ASP A 81 8.89 -10.87 -0.90
N SER A 82 9.79 -11.63 -1.53
CA SER A 82 9.39 -12.75 -2.37
C SER A 82 8.93 -13.97 -1.57
N ASP A 83 9.44 -14.15 -0.35
CA ASP A 83 9.08 -15.30 0.50
C ASP A 83 7.61 -15.19 0.95
N GLU A 84 7.12 -13.97 1.10
CA GLU A 84 5.72 -13.69 1.46
C GLU A 84 4.73 -13.92 0.31
N THR A 85 5.17 -14.16 -0.94
CA THR A 85 4.27 -14.27 -2.10
C THR A 85 3.18 -15.35 -1.93
N ASN A 86 3.56 -16.56 -1.53
CA ASN A 86 2.62 -17.66 -1.38
C ASN A 86 1.75 -17.54 -0.11
N PRO A 87 2.32 -17.21 1.08
CA PRO A 87 1.54 -16.84 2.25
C PRO A 87 0.50 -15.75 1.96
N ASN A 88 0.91 -14.65 1.31
CA ASN A 88 0.02 -13.54 1.01
C ASN A 88 -1.13 -13.95 0.07
N ARG A 89 -0.85 -14.71 -0.99
CA ARG A 89 -1.92 -15.22 -1.88
C ARG A 89 -2.91 -16.16 -1.18
N LYS A 90 -2.47 -16.82 -0.12
CA LYS A 90 -3.37 -17.63 0.73
C LYS A 90 -4.22 -16.72 1.61
N ASP A 91 -3.59 -15.75 2.26
CA ASP A 91 -4.21 -14.91 3.27
C ASP A 91 -5.12 -13.82 2.69
N SER A 92 -4.87 -13.39 1.44
CA SER A 92 -5.79 -12.57 0.65
C SER A 92 -6.98 -13.39 0.11
N GLY A 93 -6.92 -14.72 0.20
CA GLY A 93 -7.96 -15.63 -0.27
C GLY A 93 -7.99 -15.85 -1.78
N VAL A 94 -7.00 -15.40 -2.58
CA VAL A 94 -7.03 -15.64 -4.04
C VAL A 94 -6.79 -17.09 -4.42
N THR A 95 -6.20 -17.89 -3.54
CA THR A 95 -6.01 -19.35 -3.73
C THR A 95 -7.18 -20.18 -3.22
N LYS A 96 -8.21 -19.56 -2.60
CA LYS A 96 -9.35 -20.27 -2.04
C LYS A 96 -10.09 -21.06 -3.12
N THR A 97 -10.38 -22.33 -2.86
CA THR A 97 -11.20 -23.18 -3.72
C THR A 97 -12.60 -23.32 -3.13
N PHE A 98 -13.56 -23.59 -4.00
CA PHE A 98 -14.96 -23.78 -3.63
C PHE A 98 -15.42 -25.14 -4.13
N SER A 99 -16.16 -25.89 -3.31
CA SER A 99 -16.69 -27.20 -3.72
C SER A 99 -17.51 -27.07 -5.01
N GLY A 100 -17.17 -27.89 -6.03
CA GLY A 100 -17.75 -27.83 -7.38
C GLY A 100 -17.44 -26.55 -8.16
N GLY A 101 -16.42 -25.79 -7.75
CA GLY A 101 -16.00 -24.53 -8.37
C GLY A 101 -15.06 -24.73 -9.57
N SER A 102 -14.85 -23.66 -10.35
CA SER A 102 -13.95 -23.66 -11.51
C SER A 102 -12.63 -22.98 -11.16
N GLY A 103 -11.69 -23.74 -10.58
CA GLY A 103 -10.39 -23.21 -10.15
C GLY A 103 -10.46 -22.38 -8.86
N SER A 104 -9.37 -21.69 -8.55
CA SER A 104 -9.21 -20.90 -7.32
C SER A 104 -9.64 -19.44 -7.48
N GLY A 105 -9.98 -18.82 -6.35
CA GLY A 105 -10.26 -17.40 -6.23
C GLY A 105 -11.75 -17.05 -6.32
N PRO A 106 -12.11 -15.85 -5.82
CA PRO A 106 -13.51 -15.45 -5.68
C PRO A 106 -14.19 -15.21 -7.03
N PHE A 107 -13.47 -14.63 -8.00
CA PHE A 107 -14.06 -14.17 -9.26
C PHE A 107 -14.29 -15.28 -10.27
N ARG A 108 -13.59 -16.42 -10.15
CA ARG A 108 -13.95 -17.65 -10.90
C ARG A 108 -15.18 -18.35 -10.33
N ASN A 109 -15.58 -18.01 -9.10
CA ASN A 109 -16.67 -18.65 -8.37
C ASN A 109 -17.63 -17.61 -7.75
N PRO A 110 -18.13 -16.63 -8.52
CA PRO A 110 -18.70 -15.40 -7.97
C PRO A 110 -19.94 -15.64 -7.09
N GLN A 111 -20.84 -16.56 -7.48
CA GLN A 111 -22.01 -16.87 -6.65
C GLN A 111 -21.62 -17.53 -5.32
N LYS A 112 -20.59 -18.39 -5.31
CA LYS A 112 -20.13 -19.11 -4.11
C LYS A 112 -19.33 -18.22 -3.18
N ALA A 113 -18.58 -17.29 -3.75
CA ALA A 113 -17.81 -16.29 -3.03
C ALA A 113 -18.65 -15.08 -2.60
N ASN A 114 -19.90 -14.99 -3.05
CA ASN A 114 -20.80 -13.84 -2.87
C ASN A 114 -20.15 -12.51 -3.35
N VAL A 115 -19.52 -12.55 -4.52
CA VAL A 115 -18.92 -11.39 -5.18
C VAL A 115 -19.57 -11.16 -6.54
N LYS A 116 -19.39 -9.95 -7.07
CA LYS A 116 -19.80 -9.57 -8.41
C LYS A 116 -18.58 -9.53 -9.32
N VAL A 117 -18.80 -9.86 -10.58
CA VAL A 117 -17.83 -9.65 -11.67
C VAL A 117 -18.49 -8.77 -12.72
N PRO A 118 -17.75 -7.82 -13.33
CA PRO A 118 -18.28 -6.99 -14.39
C PRO A 118 -18.53 -7.81 -15.66
N ALA A 119 -19.44 -7.34 -16.50
CA ALA A 119 -19.67 -7.94 -17.81
C ALA A 119 -18.47 -7.67 -18.72
N PRO A 120 -17.97 -8.67 -19.48
CA PRO A 120 -16.89 -8.46 -20.45
C PRO A 120 -17.26 -7.41 -21.49
N LYS A 121 -16.28 -6.58 -21.89
CA LYS A 121 -16.44 -5.56 -22.92
C LYS A 121 -15.52 -5.87 -24.10
N SER A 122 -16.13 -6.40 -25.16
CA SER A 122 -15.45 -6.91 -26.35
C SER A 122 -14.40 -5.97 -26.96
N SER A 123 -14.57 -4.65 -26.84
CA SER A 123 -13.63 -3.67 -27.37
C SER A 123 -12.29 -3.56 -26.62
N TRP A 124 -12.20 -4.08 -25.38
CA TRP A 124 -10.99 -3.98 -24.55
C TRP A 124 -10.42 -5.35 -24.14
N ASP A 125 -11.28 -6.30 -23.80
CA ASP A 125 -10.89 -7.63 -23.34
C ASP A 125 -11.04 -8.74 -24.40
N SER A 126 -11.43 -8.39 -25.64
CA SER A 126 -11.80 -9.37 -26.69
C SER A 126 -12.90 -10.37 -26.26
N GLY A 127 -13.74 -9.98 -25.30
CA GLY A 127 -14.79 -10.80 -24.70
C GLY A 127 -14.31 -11.70 -23.55
N ASN A 128 -13.06 -11.59 -23.10
CA ASN A 128 -12.53 -12.44 -22.04
C ASN A 128 -13.07 -12.05 -20.66
N PRO A 129 -13.39 -13.03 -19.79
CA PRO A 129 -14.00 -12.75 -18.50
C PRO A 129 -13.03 -12.19 -17.46
N PHE A 130 -13.54 -11.31 -16.60
CA PHE A 130 -12.81 -10.69 -15.48
C PHE A 130 -12.81 -11.59 -14.24
N VAL A 131 -12.06 -12.70 -14.30
CA VAL A 131 -12.08 -13.75 -13.28
C VAL A 131 -10.77 -13.92 -12.51
N SER A 132 -9.76 -13.11 -12.85
CA SER A 132 -8.46 -13.11 -12.17
C SER A 132 -8.45 -12.03 -11.09
N PRO A 133 -8.05 -12.34 -9.85
CA PRO A 133 -8.01 -11.36 -8.78
C PRO A 133 -6.74 -10.52 -8.86
N GLU A 134 -6.88 -9.23 -9.17
CA GLU A 134 -5.86 -8.24 -8.87
C GLU A 134 -5.75 -8.04 -7.35
N GLU A 135 -4.55 -7.83 -6.82
CA GLU A 135 -4.28 -7.78 -5.37
C GLU A 135 -3.41 -6.59 -5.00
N PHE A 136 -3.96 -5.66 -4.20
CA PHE A 136 -3.18 -4.54 -3.65
C PHE A 136 -3.33 -4.40 -2.12
N PRO A 137 -2.24 -4.28 -1.34
CA PRO A 137 -0.84 -4.35 -1.76
C PRO A 137 -0.45 -5.71 -2.37
N PHE A 138 0.61 -5.71 -3.18
CA PHE A 138 1.01 -6.89 -3.95
C PHE A 138 1.38 -8.06 -3.05
N ALA A 139 1.07 -9.28 -3.49
CA ALA A 139 1.47 -10.48 -2.77
C ALA A 139 2.99 -10.59 -2.55
N SER A 140 3.81 -10.04 -3.45
CA SER A 140 5.27 -9.99 -3.33
C SER A 140 5.79 -8.86 -2.42
N THR A 141 4.97 -8.37 -1.49
CA THR A 141 5.34 -7.31 -0.55
C THR A 141 4.93 -7.65 0.87
N THR A 142 5.62 -7.12 1.87
CA THR A 142 5.31 -7.38 3.29
C THR A 142 3.93 -6.86 3.71
N GLN A 143 3.39 -5.87 3.00
CA GLN A 143 2.06 -5.30 3.22
C GLN A 143 0.93 -6.09 2.53
N GLY A 144 1.28 -7.08 1.70
CA GLY A 144 0.32 -7.90 0.97
C GLY A 144 -0.50 -8.83 1.87
N GLY A 145 -1.32 -9.66 1.23
CA GLY A 145 -2.01 -10.76 1.91
C GLY A 145 -3.28 -10.34 2.63
N ASN A 146 -3.33 -10.58 3.94
CA ASN A 146 -4.55 -10.39 4.72
C ASN A 146 -5.06 -8.93 4.62
N GLY A 147 -6.32 -8.76 4.22
CA GLY A 147 -6.91 -7.43 4.03
C GLY A 147 -6.47 -6.69 2.77
N ALA A 148 -5.74 -7.33 1.86
CA ALA A 148 -5.51 -6.81 0.51
C ALA A 148 -6.83 -6.57 -0.24
N PHE A 149 -6.87 -5.51 -1.03
CA PHE A 149 -7.96 -5.19 -1.94
C PHE A 149 -7.90 -6.11 -3.14
N LEU A 150 -9.03 -6.75 -3.44
CA LEU A 150 -9.21 -7.65 -4.57
C LEU A 150 -10.12 -7.01 -5.60
N VAL A 151 -9.67 -6.97 -6.86
CA VAL A 151 -10.47 -6.46 -7.98
C VAL A 151 -10.50 -7.48 -9.12
N PRO A 152 -11.67 -7.76 -9.73
CA PRO A 152 -11.73 -8.68 -10.87
C PRO A 152 -11.10 -8.04 -12.10
N VAL A 153 -10.07 -8.68 -12.62
CA VAL A 153 -9.42 -8.35 -13.90
C VAL A 153 -9.38 -9.58 -14.80
N ASN A 154 -9.05 -9.41 -16.08
CA ASN A 154 -8.85 -10.57 -16.96
C ASN A 154 -7.42 -11.13 -16.78
N GLN A 155 -7.20 -12.38 -17.17
CA GLN A 155 -5.90 -13.06 -16.98
C GLN A 155 -4.75 -12.37 -17.73
N ALA A 156 -5.01 -11.84 -18.94
CA ALA A 156 -3.99 -11.16 -19.72
C ALA A 156 -3.50 -9.87 -19.02
N SER A 157 -4.43 -9.16 -18.36
CA SER A 157 -4.15 -7.96 -17.60
C SER A 157 -3.28 -8.26 -16.39
N GLN A 158 -3.66 -9.28 -15.60
CA GLN A 158 -2.89 -9.73 -14.44
C GLN A 158 -1.47 -10.16 -14.84
N ASN A 159 -1.33 -10.92 -15.92
CA ASN A 159 -0.01 -11.34 -16.43
C ASN A 159 0.82 -10.12 -16.88
N SER A 160 0.20 -9.16 -17.57
CA SER A 160 0.85 -7.94 -18.04
C SER A 160 1.31 -7.04 -16.89
N GLN A 161 0.54 -6.97 -15.80
CA GLN A 161 0.89 -6.20 -14.61
C GLN A 161 2.05 -6.86 -13.86
N GLY A 162 1.99 -8.19 -13.64
CA GLY A 162 3.10 -8.93 -13.03
C GLY A 162 4.42 -8.76 -13.80
N GLY A 163 4.38 -8.79 -15.12
CA GLY A 163 5.55 -8.49 -15.96
C GLY A 163 6.08 -7.07 -15.78
N ALA A 164 5.20 -6.07 -15.68
CA ALA A 164 5.59 -4.67 -15.47
C ALA A 164 6.14 -4.42 -14.06
N ILE A 165 5.60 -5.08 -13.02
CA ILE A 165 6.11 -5.03 -11.65
C ILE A 165 7.51 -5.64 -11.58
N ASN A 166 7.72 -6.81 -12.20
CA ASN A 166 9.06 -7.43 -12.23
C ASN A 166 10.08 -6.56 -12.98
N ALA A 167 9.70 -5.99 -14.13
CA ALA A 167 10.56 -5.07 -14.86
C ALA A 167 10.86 -3.79 -14.05
N MET A 168 9.92 -3.31 -13.23
CA MET A 168 10.18 -2.21 -12.30
C MET A 168 11.21 -2.63 -11.24
N TYR A 169 11.04 -3.80 -10.60
CA TYR A 169 12.00 -4.27 -9.61
C TYR A 169 13.42 -4.36 -10.18
N GLU A 170 13.57 -4.91 -11.39
CA GLU A 170 14.86 -4.98 -12.08
C GLU A 170 15.41 -3.59 -12.45
N LYS A 171 14.57 -2.69 -12.96
CA LYS A 171 15.00 -1.36 -13.42
C LYS A 171 15.56 -0.48 -12.30
N TYR A 172 15.00 -0.59 -11.09
CA TYR A 172 15.37 0.26 -9.95
C TYR A 172 16.20 -0.50 -8.90
N ASP A 173 16.73 -1.68 -9.24
CA ASP A 173 17.54 -2.51 -8.35
C ASP A 173 16.87 -2.74 -6.97
N ILE A 174 15.56 -3.05 -6.99
CA ILE A 174 14.78 -3.28 -5.77
C ILE A 174 14.98 -4.72 -5.33
N ASP A 175 15.72 -4.90 -4.25
CA ASP A 175 15.98 -6.22 -3.66
C ASP A 175 14.73 -6.78 -2.98
N THR A 176 14.70 -8.09 -2.81
CA THR A 176 13.81 -8.71 -1.84
C THR A 176 14.40 -8.61 -0.43
N ALA A 177 13.55 -8.39 0.58
CA ALA A 177 13.95 -8.12 1.96
C ALA A 177 14.83 -9.22 2.59
N ASP A 178 14.69 -10.47 2.13
CA ASP A 178 15.49 -11.62 2.55
C ASP A 178 16.90 -11.65 1.94
N CYS A 179 17.13 -10.98 0.82
CA CYS A 179 18.41 -11.01 0.08
C CYS A 179 19.21 -9.70 0.16
N GLY A 180 18.55 -8.55 0.40
CA GLY A 180 19.20 -7.25 0.31
C GLY A 180 18.56 -6.19 1.19
N THR A 181 19.26 -5.07 1.33
CA THR A 181 18.79 -3.95 2.16
C THR A 181 17.90 -2.99 1.37
N ALA A 182 18.04 -2.90 0.05
CA ALA A 182 17.34 -1.96 -0.81
C ALA A 182 15.94 -2.46 -1.24
N SER A 183 15.08 -2.80 -0.27
CA SER A 183 13.79 -3.47 -0.51
C SER A 183 12.56 -2.56 -0.42
N TRP A 184 12.70 -1.37 0.16
CA TRP A 184 11.60 -0.40 0.28
C TRP A 184 11.47 0.47 -0.97
N PHE A 185 10.27 0.59 -1.51
CA PHE A 185 9.99 1.40 -2.69
C PHE A 185 8.68 2.17 -2.55
N GLU A 186 8.64 3.39 -3.11
CA GLU A 186 7.43 4.18 -3.28
C GLU A 186 6.97 4.10 -4.72
N LEU A 187 5.73 3.62 -4.92
CA LEU A 187 5.13 3.48 -6.25
C LEU A 187 4.70 4.83 -6.84
N SER A 188 4.96 4.98 -8.13
CA SER A 188 4.39 6.01 -9.00
C SER A 188 4.04 5.40 -10.36
N PHE A 189 3.13 6.03 -11.09
CA PHE A 189 2.60 5.50 -12.34
C PHE A 189 2.78 6.51 -13.48
N THR A 190 3.22 6.03 -14.64
CA THR A 190 3.40 6.84 -15.85
C THR A 190 2.79 6.14 -17.06
N GLY A 191 2.74 6.81 -18.22
CA GLY A 191 2.24 6.22 -19.46
C GLY A 191 0.74 6.45 -19.68
N SER A 192 0.07 5.46 -20.27
CA SER A 192 -1.37 5.51 -20.58
C SER A 192 -2.18 5.13 -19.34
N LEU A 193 -2.40 6.10 -18.45
CA LEU A 193 -3.04 5.89 -17.16
C LEU A 193 -4.58 5.75 -17.26
N GLY A 194 -5.13 4.87 -16.43
CA GLY A 194 -6.57 4.81 -16.16
C GLY A 194 -7.06 6.00 -15.31
N PRO A 195 -8.39 6.14 -15.09
CA PRO A 195 -8.95 7.27 -14.36
C PRO A 195 -8.38 7.50 -12.96
N TYR A 196 -8.28 6.46 -12.12
CA TYR A 196 -7.78 6.59 -10.76
C TYR A 196 -6.29 6.86 -10.73
N CYS A 197 -5.50 6.24 -11.60
CA CYS A 197 -4.08 6.56 -11.68
C CYS A 197 -3.84 7.99 -12.17
N LYS A 198 -4.63 8.49 -13.14
CA LYS A 198 -4.57 9.90 -13.56
C LYS A 198 -4.86 10.83 -12.38
N ALA A 199 -5.91 10.55 -11.63
CA ALA A 199 -6.29 11.33 -10.46
C ALA A 199 -5.20 11.32 -9.37
N LEU A 200 -4.69 10.13 -9.03
CA LEU A 200 -3.62 9.96 -8.04
C LEU A 200 -2.35 10.73 -8.44
N MET A 201 -1.92 10.62 -9.71
CA MET A 201 -0.73 11.33 -10.20
C MET A 201 -0.95 12.83 -10.35
N ALA A 202 -2.21 13.30 -10.45
CA ALA A 202 -2.56 14.72 -10.41
C ALA A 202 -2.62 15.29 -8.98
N GLY A 203 -2.35 14.48 -7.94
CA GLY A 203 -2.38 14.92 -6.55
C GLY A 203 -3.78 15.04 -5.96
N MET A 204 -4.78 14.35 -6.54
CA MET A 204 -6.10 14.24 -5.92
C MET A 204 -6.05 13.43 -4.61
N THR A 205 -7.13 13.52 -3.86
CA THR A 205 -7.31 12.95 -2.52
C THR A 205 -8.56 12.08 -2.46
N SER A 206 -8.74 11.33 -1.37
CA SER A 206 -9.92 10.49 -1.15
C SER A 206 -11.25 11.27 -1.08
N SER A 207 -11.21 12.58 -0.83
CA SER A 207 -12.40 13.44 -0.84
C SER A 207 -12.83 13.88 -2.25
N ASP A 208 -12.00 13.66 -3.27
CA ASP A 208 -12.33 14.10 -4.62
C ASP A 208 -13.49 13.30 -5.24
N PRO A 209 -14.26 13.92 -6.16
CA PRO A 209 -15.47 13.30 -6.73
C PRO A 209 -15.24 11.92 -7.36
N ILE A 210 -14.04 11.66 -7.91
CA ILE A 210 -13.71 10.38 -8.53
C ILE A 210 -13.82 9.20 -7.53
N CYS A 211 -13.60 9.43 -6.24
CA CYS A 211 -13.72 8.42 -5.19
C CYS A 211 -15.16 8.20 -4.69
N GLN A 212 -16.10 9.04 -5.11
CA GLN A 212 -17.50 8.97 -4.69
C GLN A 212 -18.32 8.02 -5.55
N LYS A 213 -19.47 7.58 -5.02
CA LYS A 213 -20.43 6.74 -5.74
C LYS A 213 -20.94 7.45 -7.00
N ASN A 214 -21.14 6.69 -8.08
CA ASN A 214 -21.65 7.18 -9.38
C ASN A 214 -20.76 8.25 -10.06
N ALA A 215 -19.47 8.28 -9.74
CA ALA A 215 -18.52 9.15 -10.42
C ALA A 215 -18.41 8.76 -11.90
N LYS A 216 -18.91 9.62 -12.79
CA LYS A 216 -18.94 9.35 -14.24
C LYS A 216 -17.54 9.22 -14.84
N ASP A 217 -16.60 9.97 -14.30
CA ASP A 217 -15.22 10.02 -14.79
C ASP A 217 -14.37 8.84 -14.28
N ALA A 218 -14.94 7.93 -13.47
CA ALA A 218 -14.24 6.77 -12.91
C ALA A 218 -14.30 5.51 -13.79
N VAL A 219 -15.04 5.55 -14.90
CA VAL A 219 -15.16 4.42 -15.83
C VAL A 219 -13.98 4.43 -16.81
N GLY A 220 -13.13 3.42 -16.75
CA GLY A 220 -12.01 3.25 -17.68
C GLY A 220 -12.41 2.63 -19.02
N ASP A 221 -11.44 2.47 -19.93
CA ASP A 221 -11.67 1.91 -21.27
C ASP A 221 -12.25 0.49 -21.24
N TRP A 222 -11.93 -0.27 -20.19
CA TRP A 222 -12.50 -1.59 -19.86
C TRP A 222 -14.01 -1.56 -19.58
N GLY A 223 -14.61 -0.38 -19.38
CA GLY A 223 -16.07 -0.18 -19.43
C GLY A 223 -16.83 -0.28 -18.11
N PHE A 224 -16.13 -0.33 -16.98
CA PHE A 224 -16.75 -0.26 -15.65
C PHE A 224 -15.88 0.57 -14.70
N ASP A 225 -16.43 0.98 -13.57
CA ASP A 225 -15.67 1.61 -12.48
C ASP A 225 -15.07 0.51 -11.59
N VAL A 226 -13.73 0.41 -11.50
CA VAL A 226 -13.08 -0.60 -10.63
C VAL A 226 -13.49 -0.46 -9.18
N GLY A 227 -13.79 0.76 -8.73
CA GLY A 227 -14.24 1.09 -7.39
C GLY A 227 -15.56 0.41 -7.01
N GLU A 228 -16.37 -0.05 -7.96
CA GLU A 228 -17.62 -0.77 -7.68
C GLU A 228 -17.42 -2.28 -7.43
N TYR A 229 -16.23 -2.80 -7.75
CA TYR A 229 -15.92 -4.24 -7.74
C TYR A 229 -14.75 -4.59 -6.81
N VAL A 230 -14.56 -3.82 -5.75
CA VAL A 230 -13.47 -4.05 -4.79
C VAL A 230 -13.95 -4.89 -3.60
N TYR A 231 -13.16 -5.89 -3.25
CA TYR A 231 -13.42 -6.81 -2.13
C TYR A 231 -12.21 -6.96 -1.22
N LYS A 232 -12.43 -7.42 0.01
CA LYS A 232 -11.37 -7.90 0.93
C LYS A 232 -11.75 -9.26 1.49
N TYR A 233 -10.77 -10.11 1.76
CA TYR A 233 -10.98 -11.37 2.46
C TYR A 233 -10.73 -11.18 3.96
N ASP A 234 -11.67 -11.65 4.79
CA ASP A 234 -11.61 -11.55 6.27
C ASP A 234 -11.15 -12.87 6.94
N GLY A 235 -10.52 -13.76 6.18
CA GLY A 235 -10.18 -15.12 6.62
C GLY A 235 -11.33 -16.13 6.48
N HIS A 236 -12.57 -15.66 6.26
CA HIS A 236 -13.75 -16.52 6.14
C HIS A 236 -14.52 -16.29 4.84
N SER A 237 -14.72 -15.02 4.48
CA SER A 237 -15.58 -14.57 3.40
C SER A 237 -15.05 -13.30 2.73
N TYR A 238 -15.56 -13.00 1.53
CA TYR A 238 -15.22 -11.79 0.81
C TYR A 238 -16.24 -10.70 1.15
N ARG A 239 -15.74 -9.54 1.58
CA ARG A 239 -16.53 -8.38 1.94
C ARG A 239 -16.35 -7.30 0.89
N ALA A 240 -17.45 -6.70 0.45
CA ALA A 240 -17.39 -5.54 -0.42
C ALA A 240 -16.63 -4.42 0.30
N ALA A 241 -15.60 -3.92 -0.35
CA ALA A 241 -14.73 -2.86 0.15
C ALA A 241 -14.70 -1.66 -0.80
N GLY A 242 -15.44 -1.67 -1.91
CA GLY A 242 -15.49 -0.59 -2.89
C GLY A 242 -16.29 0.64 -2.47
N LYS A 243 -16.78 1.38 -3.47
CA LYS A 243 -17.75 2.46 -3.32
C LYS A 243 -19.08 1.88 -2.82
N GLN A 244 -19.68 2.56 -1.84
CA GLN A 244 -20.99 2.20 -1.29
C GLN A 244 -22.05 3.22 -1.71
#